data_AF-A0A4Q6AU31-F1
#
_entry.id   AF-A0A4Q6AU31-F1
#
_cell.length_a   1.000
_cell.length_b   1.000
_cell.length_c   1.000
_cell.angle_alpha   90.00
_cell.angle_beta   90.00
_cell.angle_gamma   90.00
#
_symmetry.space_group_name_H-M   'P 1'
#
loop_
_entity.id
_entity.type
_entity.pdbx_description
1 polymer ?
#
loop_
_entity_poly.entity_id
_entity_poly.type
_entity_poly.pdbx_seq_one_letter_code
_entity_poly.pdbx_strand_id
1 'polypeptide(L)'
;MKANLSLKLLAGLLTLSISPVFLACSNERPVNYSGSSKKQAATNDSEDANGSTKPVKDPVEQNDNDQDDIDAGTTPTSGDDEVIPTPKPVIPTPTPTPTPTPTPTPTPTPTPTEPVIDAAVKAACRPEQIVLVDQNAAATAIFKSAIPDYEKILADIAQSDCTQMYKATAEFRSFKKLTVTIDSHDGVAYANPGLDRIFFSGNYIKSFATGKGAADIKQEMYGVMVHEINHLYQNFWKDGKYTPLSEGLCDAIRARAGLYPKNRKQKGGNYLGSYTTTGYFILYLDEKYPDFIYKLNKAAKNWNDNFWQQTTGKSVDQLWSEYQASF
;
A
#
# COMPACT_ATOMS: atom_id res chain seq x y z
N MET A 1 -67.06 -40.31 2.94
CA MET A 1 -67.45 -39.18 3.81
C MET A 1 -66.32 -38.88 4.78
N LYS A 2 -66.06 -37.59 5.00
CA LYS A 2 -64.95 -37.03 5.79
C LYS A 2 -65.09 -37.33 7.29
N ALA A 3 -63.97 -37.48 7.99
CA ALA A 3 -63.84 -37.08 9.39
C ALA A 3 -62.40 -36.62 9.68
N ASN A 4 -62.30 -35.44 10.30
CA ASN A 4 -61.08 -34.73 10.67
C ASN A 4 -60.35 -35.40 11.85
N LEU A 5 -59.02 -35.33 11.85
CA LEU A 5 -58.27 -35.12 13.09
C LEU A 5 -57.08 -34.19 12.83
N SER A 6 -57.07 -33.10 13.59
CA SER A 6 -56.08 -32.02 13.55
C SER A 6 -54.79 -32.45 14.24
N LEU A 7 -53.66 -32.33 13.55
CA LEU A 7 -52.33 -32.42 14.15
C LEU A 7 -51.61 -31.08 13.92
N LYS A 8 -51.55 -30.25 14.96
CA LYS A 8 -50.73 -29.05 15.02
C LYS A 8 -49.26 -29.47 15.07
N LEU A 9 -48.51 -29.22 14.00
CA LEU A 9 -47.05 -29.26 14.05
C LEU A 9 -46.53 -27.82 14.20
N LEU A 10 -45.96 -27.52 15.37
CA LEU A 10 -45.20 -26.30 15.63
C LEU A 10 -43.92 -26.36 14.79
N ALA A 11 -43.86 -25.63 13.67
CA ALA A 11 -42.62 -25.34 12.98
C ALA A 11 -42.09 -24.00 13.51
N GLY A 12 -41.17 -24.08 14.48
CA GLY A 12 -40.35 -22.95 14.89
C GLY A 12 -39.40 -22.58 13.75
N LEU A 13 -39.76 -21.53 13.00
CA LEU A 13 -38.89 -20.93 12.01
C LEU A 13 -37.86 -20.07 12.75
N LEU A 14 -36.70 -20.65 13.07
CA LEU A 14 -35.53 -19.90 13.49
C LEU A 14 -34.97 -19.21 12.24
N THR A 15 -35.45 -18.01 11.93
CA THR A 15 -34.83 -17.17 10.90
C THR A 15 -33.49 -16.67 11.44
N LEU A 16 -32.39 -17.35 11.07
CA LEU A 16 -31.06 -16.79 11.19
C LEU A 16 -30.98 -15.61 10.21
N SER A 17 -31.20 -14.40 10.71
CA SER A 17 -30.94 -13.15 9.99
C SER A 17 -29.43 -13.00 9.81
N ILE A 18 -28.89 -13.58 8.74
CA ILE A 18 -27.55 -13.24 8.28
C ILE A 18 -27.70 -11.91 7.54
N SER A 19 -27.55 -10.79 8.25
CA SER A 19 -27.50 -9.48 7.62
C SER A 19 -26.34 -9.48 6.62
N PRO A 20 -26.58 -9.27 5.31
CA PRO A 20 -25.48 -9.07 4.37
C PRO A 20 -24.74 -7.81 4.83
N VAL A 21 -23.44 -7.94 5.08
CA VAL A 21 -22.56 -6.82 5.37
C VAL A 21 -22.52 -5.97 4.10
N PHE A 22 -23.35 -4.92 4.04
CA PHE A 22 -23.24 -3.86 3.06
C PHE A 22 -22.08 -2.97 3.50
N LEU A 23 -20.94 -3.07 2.82
CA LEU A 23 -19.81 -2.17 3.04
C LEU A 23 -19.81 -1.15 1.92
N ALA A 24 -20.19 0.09 2.26
CA ALA A 24 -20.27 1.18 1.31
C ALA A 24 -19.02 2.04 1.38
N CYS A 25 -18.40 2.28 0.24
CA CYS A 25 -17.34 3.28 0.07
C CYS A 25 -17.99 4.68 0.04
N SER A 26 -18.55 5.08 1.18
CA SER A 26 -19.28 6.35 1.31
C SER A 26 -18.39 7.53 1.67
N ASN A 27 -17.16 7.29 2.14
CA ASN A 27 -16.29 8.32 2.74
C ASN A 27 -14.95 8.55 2.02
N GLU A 28 -14.69 7.91 0.88
CA GLU A 28 -13.54 8.29 0.07
C GLU A 28 -13.73 9.69 -0.54
N ARG A 29 -12.86 10.63 -0.17
CA ARG A 29 -12.77 11.90 -0.89
C ARG A 29 -12.34 11.61 -2.34
N PRO A 30 -12.78 12.40 -3.34
CA PRO A 30 -12.33 12.23 -4.72
C PRO A 30 -10.82 12.49 -4.85
N VAL A 31 -10.15 11.76 -5.76
CA VAL A 31 -8.72 11.97 -6.03
C VAL A 31 -8.50 13.17 -6.95
N ASN A 32 -7.67 14.13 -6.52
CA ASN A 32 -7.17 15.20 -7.39
C ASN A 32 -5.85 14.77 -8.04
N TYR A 33 -5.91 14.36 -9.31
CA TYR A 33 -4.75 14.04 -10.15
C TYR A 33 -4.10 15.30 -10.76
N SER A 34 -3.93 16.39 -10.02
CA SER A 34 -3.21 17.56 -10.55
C SER A 34 -1.70 17.40 -10.33
N GLY A 35 -0.99 16.86 -11.31
CA GLY A 35 0.46 16.87 -11.29
C GLY A 35 1.14 15.93 -12.27
N SER A 36 1.00 16.15 -13.58
CA SER A 36 1.99 15.78 -14.61
C SER A 36 1.60 16.33 -15.99
N SER A 37 1.77 17.63 -16.17
CA SER A 37 1.91 18.22 -17.51
C SER A 37 2.92 19.36 -17.47
N LYS A 38 4.21 19.03 -17.36
CA LYS A 38 5.24 19.98 -17.80
C LYS A 38 5.19 20.00 -19.33
N LYS A 39 4.39 20.91 -19.88
CA LYS A 39 4.56 21.36 -21.27
C LYS A 39 5.88 22.13 -21.32
N GLN A 40 6.82 21.61 -22.11
CA GLN A 40 7.98 22.34 -22.57
C GLN A 40 7.58 23.04 -23.87
N ALA A 41 7.57 24.36 -23.87
CA ALA A 41 7.70 25.20 -25.07
C ALA A 41 8.05 26.65 -24.65
N ALA A 42 9.23 27.09 -25.10
CA ALA A 42 9.66 28.43 -25.54
C ALA A 42 8.51 29.42 -25.88
N THR A 43 8.59 30.75 -25.78
CA THR A 43 9.70 31.74 -25.70
C THR A 43 9.08 33.13 -25.52
N ASN A 44 9.90 34.07 -25.04
CA ASN A 44 9.96 35.51 -25.36
C ASN A 44 9.03 36.54 -24.68
N ASP A 45 9.73 37.56 -24.14
CA ASP A 45 9.48 39.02 -24.18
C ASP A 45 8.22 39.56 -23.49
N SER A 46 8.19 40.70 -22.79
CA SER A 46 9.17 41.72 -22.43
C SER A 46 8.48 42.68 -21.45
N GLU A 47 9.28 43.21 -20.52
CA GLU A 47 9.30 44.63 -20.11
C GLU A 47 8.26 45.28 -19.18
N ASP A 48 8.88 46.09 -18.31
CA ASP A 48 8.45 47.33 -17.64
C ASP A 48 7.66 47.25 -16.34
N ALA A 49 8.32 47.47 -15.17
CA ALA A 49 8.74 48.76 -14.57
C ALA A 49 7.54 49.43 -13.85
N ASN A 50 7.60 50.09 -12.70
CA ASN A 50 8.58 50.75 -11.83
C ASN A 50 7.77 51.02 -10.52
N GLY A 51 8.25 50.91 -9.29
CA GLY A 51 9.26 51.76 -8.69
C GLY A 51 8.84 52.26 -7.30
N SER A 52 9.86 52.56 -6.48
CA SER A 52 9.85 53.43 -5.28
C SER A 52 9.17 52.92 -4.00
N THR A 53 9.73 53.02 -2.78
CA THR A 53 10.93 53.71 -2.27
C THR A 53 11.30 53.18 -0.87
N LYS A 54 12.62 52.94 -0.69
CA LYS A 54 13.55 52.99 0.46
C LYS A 54 13.18 53.88 1.70
N PRO A 55 14.05 54.05 2.75
CA PRO A 55 14.95 53.13 3.52
C PRO A 55 15.11 53.54 5.04
N VAL A 56 15.75 52.73 5.91
CA VAL A 56 16.61 53.14 7.07
C VAL A 56 17.44 51.90 7.48
N LYS A 57 18.77 51.74 7.27
CA LYS A 57 20.01 52.29 7.86
C LYS A 57 20.33 51.89 9.32
N ASP A 58 21.41 51.12 9.46
CA ASP A 58 22.21 50.80 10.67
C ASP A 58 22.99 52.04 11.22
N PRO A 59 24.06 51.97 12.06
CA PRO A 59 24.62 50.93 12.99
C PRO A 59 25.18 51.50 14.36
N VAL A 60 25.98 50.66 15.07
CA VAL A 60 27.08 50.93 16.08
C VAL A 60 26.62 50.94 17.56
N GLU A 61 27.19 50.19 18.53
CA GLU A 61 28.56 50.23 19.10
C GLU A 61 29.08 48.92 19.74
N GLN A 62 30.42 48.83 19.75
CA GLN A 62 31.33 47.89 20.42
C GLN A 62 31.55 48.23 21.91
N ASN A 63 32.14 47.26 22.64
CA ASN A 63 33.30 47.37 23.56
C ASN A 63 33.32 46.10 24.46
N ASP A 64 34.42 45.52 24.92
CA ASP A 64 35.86 45.62 24.66
C ASP A 64 36.56 44.42 25.35
N ASN A 65 37.75 44.09 24.84
CA ASN A 65 38.98 43.58 25.50
C ASN A 65 38.96 42.35 26.42
N ASP A 66 39.75 41.33 26.06
CA ASP A 66 41.15 41.28 26.48
C ASP A 66 41.98 40.36 25.57
N GLN A 67 43.19 40.83 25.24
CA GLN A 67 44.20 40.24 24.36
C GLN A 67 45.50 40.14 25.16
N ASP A 68 46.28 39.06 25.03
CA ASP A 68 47.66 39.00 24.48
C ASP A 68 48.38 37.88 25.32
N ASP A 69 49.30 37.01 24.90
CA ASP A 69 50.40 37.08 23.93
C ASP A 69 51.02 35.66 23.68
N ILE A 70 51.39 35.37 22.41
CA ILE A 70 52.66 34.81 21.80
C ILE A 70 53.67 33.99 22.68
N ASP A 71 54.52 33.03 22.26
CA ASP A 71 55.19 32.66 21.00
C ASP A 71 55.97 31.30 21.13
N ALA A 72 56.29 30.68 19.97
CA ALA A 72 57.40 29.80 19.54
C ALA A 72 58.16 28.80 20.46
N GLY A 73 58.30 27.57 19.95
CA GLY A 73 59.57 27.12 19.35
C GLY A 73 60.58 26.26 20.15
N THR A 74 60.86 25.06 19.59
CA THR A 74 62.15 24.31 19.55
C THR A 74 62.74 23.60 20.79
N THR A 75 62.96 22.29 20.60
CA THR A 75 63.92 21.38 21.28
C THR A 75 65.36 21.61 20.75
N PRO A 76 66.46 21.28 21.48
CA PRO A 76 67.01 19.90 21.45
C PRO A 76 67.91 19.39 22.63
N THR A 77 68.04 18.06 22.69
CA THR A 77 69.19 17.16 23.02
C THR A 77 70.07 17.33 24.28
N SER A 78 70.26 16.22 25.02
CA SER A 78 71.56 15.55 25.27
C SER A 78 71.38 14.22 26.03
N GLY A 79 72.26 13.23 25.82
CA GLY A 79 72.34 12.01 26.64
C GLY A 79 72.98 10.81 25.94
N ASP A 80 74.27 10.62 26.18
CA ASP A 80 75.18 9.60 25.65
C ASP A 80 74.85 8.15 26.10
N ASP A 81 75.28 7.13 25.34
CA ASP A 81 75.99 5.95 25.88
C ASP A 81 76.45 4.92 24.81
N GLU A 82 77.76 4.66 24.88
CA GLU A 82 78.52 3.39 24.78
C GLU A 82 78.33 2.39 23.61
N VAL A 83 79.43 2.18 22.86
CA VAL A 83 79.56 1.24 21.74
C VAL A 83 80.17 -0.10 22.21
N ILE A 84 79.40 -1.19 22.12
CA ILE A 84 79.86 -2.59 22.28
C ILE A 84 79.84 -3.28 20.90
N PRO A 85 80.88 -4.02 20.46
CA PRO A 85 80.84 -4.74 19.19
C PRO A 85 80.03 -6.04 19.33
N THR A 86 78.99 -6.21 18.51
CA THR A 86 78.14 -7.40 18.47
C THR A 86 78.27 -8.17 17.13
N PRO A 87 77.98 -9.48 17.12
CA PRO A 87 78.54 -10.43 16.15
C PRO A 87 77.91 -10.38 14.75
N LYS A 88 78.68 -10.88 13.78
CA LYS A 88 78.38 -10.98 12.34
C LYS A 88 76.98 -11.61 12.07
N PRO A 89 76.15 -11.06 11.16
CA PRO A 89 74.82 -11.58 10.91
C PRO A 89 74.85 -12.97 10.27
N VAL A 90 74.13 -13.93 10.85
CA VAL A 90 73.81 -15.21 10.21
C VAL A 90 72.55 -14.99 9.38
N ILE A 91 72.63 -15.22 8.07
CA ILE A 91 71.47 -15.11 7.16
C ILE A 91 70.54 -16.29 7.44
N PRO A 92 69.29 -16.09 7.89
CA PRO A 92 68.34 -17.19 8.01
C PRO A 92 67.93 -17.69 6.62
N THR A 93 67.97 -19.00 6.42
CA THR A 93 67.42 -19.68 5.24
C THR A 93 65.90 -19.45 5.18
N PRO A 94 65.31 -19.09 4.02
CA PRO A 94 63.88 -18.87 3.94
C PRO A 94 63.11 -20.17 4.19
N THR A 95 62.27 -20.16 5.22
CA THR A 95 61.28 -21.22 5.48
C THR A 95 60.24 -21.22 4.36
N PRO A 96 59.88 -22.37 3.77
CA PRO A 96 58.86 -22.41 2.72
C PRO A 96 57.52 -21.90 3.25
N THR A 97 56.98 -20.87 2.59
CA THR A 97 55.65 -20.33 2.86
C THR A 97 54.59 -21.40 2.56
N PRO A 98 53.66 -21.72 3.48
CA PRO A 98 52.61 -22.67 3.19
C PRO A 98 51.73 -22.16 2.04
N THR A 99 51.55 -23.02 1.04
CA THR A 99 50.64 -22.76 -0.09
C THR A 99 49.20 -22.64 0.45
N PRO A 100 48.44 -21.60 0.09
CA PRO A 100 47.06 -21.47 0.54
C PRO A 100 46.23 -22.64 0.01
N THR A 101 45.63 -23.40 0.92
CA THR A 101 44.62 -24.41 0.61
C THR A 101 43.45 -23.73 -0.11
N PRO A 102 42.97 -24.24 -1.25
CA PRO A 102 41.83 -23.64 -1.94
C PRO A 102 40.60 -23.65 -1.02
N THR A 103 40.12 -22.45 -0.70
CA THR A 103 38.84 -22.26 -0.01
C THR A 103 37.73 -22.87 -0.89
N PRO A 104 36.88 -23.77 -0.38
CA PRO A 104 35.77 -24.30 -1.15
C PRO A 104 34.92 -23.13 -1.64
N THR A 105 34.73 -23.05 -2.96
CA THR A 105 33.81 -22.09 -3.58
C THR A 105 32.43 -22.29 -2.96
N PRO A 106 31.76 -21.24 -2.44
CA PRO A 106 30.42 -21.37 -1.92
C PRO A 106 29.53 -21.96 -3.04
N THR A 107 28.95 -23.12 -2.77
CA THR A 107 27.90 -23.70 -3.62
C THR A 107 26.84 -22.62 -3.80
N PRO A 108 26.40 -22.31 -5.04
CA PRO A 108 25.35 -21.32 -5.25
C PRO A 108 24.14 -21.74 -4.41
N THR A 109 23.80 -20.92 -3.43
CA THR A 109 22.53 -21.04 -2.72
C THR A 109 21.44 -20.99 -3.78
N PRO A 110 20.55 -22.00 -3.87
CA PRO A 110 19.48 -21.96 -4.85
C PRO A 110 18.73 -20.64 -4.68
N THR A 111 18.64 -19.87 -5.76
CA THR A 111 17.80 -18.68 -5.81
C THR A 111 16.41 -19.10 -5.32
N PRO A 112 15.82 -18.43 -4.32
CA PRO A 112 14.45 -18.70 -3.91
C PRO A 112 13.60 -18.65 -5.16
N THR A 113 13.07 -19.79 -5.57
CA THR A 113 12.04 -19.81 -6.61
C THR A 113 10.89 -19.04 -6.00
N GLU A 114 10.56 -17.87 -6.57
CA GLU A 114 9.33 -17.18 -6.19
C GLU A 114 8.23 -18.23 -6.12
N PRO A 115 7.41 -18.28 -5.05
CA PRO A 115 6.30 -19.21 -5.00
C PRO A 115 5.46 -18.90 -6.22
N VAL A 116 5.55 -19.76 -7.24
CA VAL A 116 4.72 -19.66 -8.44
C VAL A 116 3.32 -19.79 -7.92
N ILE A 117 2.61 -18.67 -7.77
CA ILE A 117 1.19 -18.71 -7.43
C ILE A 117 0.58 -19.61 -8.48
N ASP A 118 0.06 -20.74 -8.01
CA ASP A 118 -0.37 -21.86 -8.83
C ASP A 118 -1.29 -21.30 -9.93
N ALA A 119 -1.04 -21.71 -11.18
CA ALA A 119 -1.88 -21.35 -12.31
C ALA A 119 -3.36 -21.66 -12.02
N ALA A 120 -3.64 -22.69 -11.23
CA ALA A 120 -4.96 -23.03 -10.73
C ALA A 120 -5.56 -21.93 -9.83
N VAL A 121 -4.77 -21.33 -8.94
CA VAL A 121 -5.22 -20.20 -8.09
C VAL A 121 -5.53 -18.98 -8.97
N LYS A 122 -4.64 -18.63 -9.90
CA LYS A 122 -4.87 -17.52 -10.83
C LYS A 122 -6.14 -17.72 -11.67
N ALA A 123 -6.37 -18.94 -12.16
CA ALA A 123 -7.55 -19.29 -12.93
C ALA A 123 -8.81 -19.22 -12.07
N ALA A 124 -8.79 -19.74 -10.84
CA ALA A 124 -9.94 -19.72 -9.94
C ALA A 124 -10.27 -18.32 -9.39
N CYS A 125 -9.27 -17.44 -9.28
CA CYS A 125 -9.41 -16.03 -8.91
C CYS A 125 -9.94 -15.14 -10.06
N ARG A 126 -10.07 -15.67 -11.29
CA ARG A 126 -10.52 -14.90 -12.44
C ARG A 126 -11.99 -15.24 -12.76
N PRO A 127 -12.92 -14.26 -12.74
CA PRO A 127 -14.27 -14.51 -13.21
C PRO A 127 -14.25 -14.82 -14.72
N GLU A 128 -15.08 -15.78 -15.13
CA GLU A 128 -15.23 -16.19 -16.53
C GLU A 128 -16.14 -15.23 -17.30
N GLN A 129 -17.09 -14.59 -16.60
CA GLN A 129 -18.05 -13.67 -17.17
C GLN A 129 -18.05 -12.34 -16.41
N ILE A 130 -17.99 -11.25 -17.16
CA ILE A 130 -18.30 -9.90 -16.67
C ILE A 130 -19.68 -9.52 -17.20
N VAL A 131 -20.54 -8.99 -16.34
CA VAL A 131 -21.85 -8.45 -16.73
C VAL A 131 -21.96 -7.03 -16.25
N LEU A 132 -22.16 -6.10 -17.19
CA LEU A 132 -22.48 -4.71 -16.87
C LEU A 132 -24.00 -4.48 -16.95
N VAL A 133 -24.60 -4.11 -15.83
CA VAL A 133 -26.00 -3.73 -15.72
C VAL A 133 -26.09 -2.21 -15.73
N ASP A 134 -26.56 -1.65 -16.84
CA ASP A 134 -26.73 -0.21 -17.02
C ASP A 134 -28.09 0.26 -16.46
N GLN A 135 -28.05 1.04 -15.38
CA GLN A 135 -29.20 1.72 -14.79
C GLN A 135 -29.01 3.24 -14.76
N ASN A 136 -27.96 3.74 -15.44
CA ASN A 136 -27.65 5.15 -15.58
C ASN A 136 -26.84 5.36 -16.87
N ALA A 137 -27.55 5.45 -17.99
CA ALA A 137 -26.94 5.45 -19.33
C ALA A 137 -25.88 6.54 -19.53
N ALA A 138 -26.08 7.73 -18.94
CA ALA A 138 -25.12 8.83 -19.05
C ALA A 138 -23.80 8.52 -18.31
N ALA A 139 -23.89 8.00 -17.08
CA ALA A 139 -22.70 7.59 -16.33
C ALA A 139 -22.01 6.37 -16.98
N THR A 140 -22.79 5.40 -17.47
CA THR A 140 -22.28 4.23 -18.18
C THR A 140 -21.52 4.63 -19.45
N ALA A 141 -22.01 5.62 -20.20
CA ALA A 141 -21.32 6.13 -21.37
C ALA A 141 -19.97 6.78 -21.02
N ILE A 142 -19.91 7.55 -19.93
CA ILE A 142 -18.65 8.13 -19.41
C ILE A 142 -17.67 7.01 -19.02
N PHE A 143 -18.13 6.03 -18.24
CA PHE A 143 -17.32 4.91 -17.79
C PHE A 143 -16.74 4.11 -18.98
N LYS A 144 -17.57 3.73 -19.95
CA LYS A 144 -17.14 2.98 -21.14
C LYS A 144 -16.19 3.79 -22.03
N SER A 145 -16.40 5.10 -22.13
CA SER A 145 -15.50 5.98 -22.88
C SER A 145 -14.11 6.05 -22.24
N ALA A 146 -14.04 6.13 -20.90
CA ALA A 146 -12.77 6.12 -20.17
C ALA A 146 -12.11 4.73 -20.14
N ILE A 147 -12.90 3.66 -20.12
CA ILE A 147 -12.46 2.26 -19.97
C ILE A 147 -13.13 1.38 -21.04
N PRO A 148 -12.70 1.46 -22.31
CA PRO A 148 -13.30 0.67 -23.38
C PRO A 148 -13.15 -0.84 -23.17
N ASP A 149 -12.02 -1.29 -22.59
CA ASP A 149 -11.73 -2.70 -22.30
C ASP A 149 -12.12 -3.11 -20.86
N TYR A 150 -13.20 -2.55 -20.32
CA TYR A 150 -13.58 -2.72 -18.92
C TYR A 150 -13.72 -4.19 -18.50
N GLU A 151 -14.22 -5.07 -19.36
CA GLU A 151 -14.37 -6.51 -19.05
C GLU A 151 -13.03 -7.16 -18.76
N LYS A 152 -12.02 -6.89 -19.60
CA LYS A 152 -10.66 -7.41 -19.38
C LYS A 152 -10.08 -6.84 -18.10
N ILE A 153 -10.22 -5.54 -17.87
CA ILE A 153 -9.68 -4.85 -16.69
C ILE A 153 -10.31 -5.39 -15.40
N LEU A 154 -11.63 -5.55 -15.35
CA LEU A 154 -12.35 -6.10 -14.19
C LEU A 154 -11.88 -7.54 -13.88
N ALA A 155 -11.71 -8.37 -14.90
CA ALA A 155 -11.22 -9.73 -14.71
C ALA A 155 -9.74 -9.77 -14.27
N ASP A 156 -8.91 -8.85 -14.75
CA ASP A 156 -7.51 -8.71 -14.35
C ASP A 156 -7.40 -8.22 -12.89
N ILE A 157 -8.22 -7.24 -12.49
CA ILE A 157 -8.30 -6.75 -11.11
C ILE A 157 -8.74 -7.89 -10.17
N ALA A 158 -9.82 -8.60 -10.52
CA ALA A 158 -10.30 -9.73 -9.71
C ALA A 158 -9.24 -10.80 -9.50
N GLN A 159 -8.50 -11.16 -10.56
CA GLN A 159 -7.38 -12.09 -10.44
C GLN A 159 -6.27 -11.53 -9.54
N SER A 160 -5.89 -10.27 -9.74
CA SER A 160 -4.83 -9.59 -8.98
C SER A 160 -5.17 -9.52 -7.49
N ASP A 161 -6.35 -9.04 -7.13
CA ASP A 161 -6.74 -8.83 -5.73
C ASP A 161 -6.85 -10.15 -4.98
N CYS A 162 -7.50 -11.15 -5.59
CA CYS A 162 -7.64 -12.49 -5.02
C CYS A 162 -6.27 -13.17 -4.82
N THR A 163 -5.35 -13.09 -5.80
CA THR A 163 -4.03 -13.74 -5.69
C THR A 163 -3.09 -13.08 -4.68
N GLN A 164 -3.33 -11.82 -4.31
CA GLN A 164 -2.63 -11.16 -3.20
C GLN A 164 -3.12 -11.62 -1.83
N MET A 165 -4.37 -12.08 -1.74
CA MET A 165 -5.04 -12.45 -0.49
C MET A 165 -5.09 -13.96 -0.22
N TYR A 166 -4.74 -14.79 -1.20
CA TYR A 166 -4.88 -16.25 -1.13
C TYR A 166 -3.72 -16.99 -1.80
N LYS A 167 -3.40 -18.18 -1.30
CA LYS A 167 -2.32 -19.04 -1.83
C LYS A 167 -2.82 -20.39 -2.35
N ALA A 168 -4.04 -20.80 -2.00
CA ALA A 168 -4.64 -22.04 -2.48
C ALA A 168 -6.13 -21.88 -2.81
N THR A 169 -6.63 -22.66 -3.77
CA THR A 169 -8.03 -22.63 -4.25
C THR A 169 -9.06 -22.94 -3.17
N ALA A 170 -8.68 -23.72 -2.14
CA ALA A 170 -9.55 -24.06 -1.02
C ALA A 170 -9.75 -22.91 0.00
N GLU A 171 -8.97 -21.83 -0.08
CA GLU A 171 -8.98 -20.77 0.93
C GLU A 171 -10.05 -19.70 0.69
N PHE A 172 -10.50 -19.55 -0.56
CA PHE A 172 -11.39 -18.49 -1.01
C PHE A 172 -12.67 -19.01 -1.66
N ARG A 173 -13.68 -18.13 -1.69
CA ARG A 173 -14.89 -18.35 -2.47
C ARG A 173 -14.62 -17.94 -3.91
N SER A 174 -14.62 -18.91 -4.83
CA SER A 174 -14.60 -18.61 -6.26
C SER A 174 -16.00 -18.24 -6.75
N PHE A 175 -16.11 -17.25 -7.63
CA PHE A 175 -17.32 -16.95 -8.37
C PHE A 175 -17.01 -16.88 -9.87
N LYS A 176 -17.93 -17.39 -10.70
CA LYS A 176 -17.74 -17.45 -12.16
C LYS A 176 -18.14 -16.16 -12.86
N LYS A 177 -19.01 -15.37 -12.24
CA LYS A 177 -19.58 -14.16 -12.81
C LYS A 177 -19.36 -12.98 -11.87
N LEU A 178 -18.77 -11.92 -12.38
CA LEU A 178 -18.73 -10.61 -11.72
C LEU A 178 -19.77 -9.70 -12.36
N THR A 179 -20.71 -9.18 -11.56
CA THR A 179 -21.66 -8.18 -12.02
C THR A 179 -21.21 -6.79 -11.60
N VAL A 180 -21.24 -5.84 -12.53
CA VAL A 180 -21.05 -4.42 -12.25
C VAL A 180 -22.38 -3.73 -12.53
N THR A 181 -22.96 -3.05 -11.56
CA THR A 181 -24.13 -2.20 -11.76
C THR A 181 -23.67 -0.75 -11.72
N ILE A 182 -24.10 0.07 -12.69
CA ILE A 182 -23.98 1.52 -12.61
C ILE A 182 -25.40 2.08 -12.46
N ASP A 183 -25.73 2.54 -11.26
CA ASP A 183 -27.04 3.08 -10.90
C ASP A 183 -26.94 4.52 -10.36
N SER A 184 -28.01 5.03 -9.77
CA SER A 184 -28.01 6.37 -9.15
C SER A 184 -28.17 6.21 -7.64
N HIS A 185 -27.11 6.49 -6.90
CA HIS A 185 -27.11 6.54 -5.44
C HIS A 185 -26.11 7.56 -4.91
N ASP A 186 -26.07 7.75 -3.60
CA ASP A 186 -25.06 8.56 -2.92
C ASP A 186 -23.78 7.76 -2.65
N GLY A 187 -22.67 8.45 -2.38
CA GLY A 187 -21.36 7.82 -2.20
C GLY A 187 -20.68 7.47 -3.53
N VAL A 188 -19.59 6.70 -3.45
CA VAL A 188 -18.73 6.36 -4.59
C VAL A 188 -19.13 5.03 -5.21
N ALA A 189 -19.08 3.97 -4.42
CA ALA A 189 -19.46 2.62 -4.81
C ALA A 189 -19.68 1.75 -3.57
N TYR A 190 -20.16 0.52 -3.78
CA TYR A 190 -20.20 -0.52 -2.75
C TYR A 190 -20.18 -1.91 -3.37
N ALA A 191 -19.78 -2.91 -2.58
CA ALA A 191 -19.76 -4.31 -2.98
C ALA A 191 -20.82 -5.14 -2.23
N ASN A 192 -21.32 -6.18 -2.90
CA ASN A 192 -22.15 -7.21 -2.30
C ASN A 192 -21.60 -8.59 -2.68
N PRO A 193 -20.81 -9.21 -1.78
CA PRO A 193 -20.25 -10.54 -2.02
C PRO A 193 -21.34 -11.59 -2.27
N GLY A 194 -22.48 -11.53 -1.57
CA GLY A 194 -23.58 -12.48 -1.76
C GLY A 194 -24.20 -12.47 -3.16
N LEU A 195 -23.98 -11.42 -3.95
CA LEU A 195 -24.45 -11.28 -5.33
C LEU A 195 -23.32 -11.32 -6.36
N ASP A 196 -22.06 -11.48 -5.93
CA ASP A 196 -20.87 -11.35 -6.76
C ASP A 196 -20.90 -10.05 -7.59
N ARG A 197 -21.22 -8.94 -6.89
CA ARG A 197 -21.59 -7.68 -7.53
C ARG A 197 -20.97 -6.47 -6.87
N ILE A 198 -20.50 -5.53 -7.68
CA ILE A 198 -20.16 -4.16 -7.27
C ILE A 198 -21.16 -3.17 -7.89
N PHE A 199 -21.43 -2.09 -7.17
CA PHE A 199 -22.38 -1.04 -7.54
C PHE A 199 -21.64 0.30 -7.58
N PHE A 200 -21.51 0.87 -8.77
CA PHE A 200 -20.91 2.17 -9.00
C PHE A 200 -21.94 3.29 -8.96
N SER A 201 -21.63 4.36 -8.23
CA SER A 201 -22.44 5.57 -8.24
C SER A 201 -22.32 6.29 -9.57
N GLY A 202 -23.38 6.23 -10.37
CA GLY A 202 -23.48 7.07 -11.56
C GLY A 202 -23.48 8.56 -11.23
N ASN A 203 -23.94 8.96 -10.04
CA ASN A 203 -23.83 10.34 -9.55
C ASN A 203 -22.38 10.75 -9.33
N TYR A 204 -21.58 9.89 -8.70
CA TYR A 204 -20.14 10.11 -8.51
C TYR A 204 -19.41 10.18 -9.86
N ILE A 205 -19.64 9.22 -10.77
CA ILE A 205 -18.99 9.19 -12.08
C ILE A 205 -19.20 10.50 -12.84
N LYS A 206 -20.44 10.99 -12.91
CA LYS A 206 -20.78 12.26 -13.59
C LYS A 206 -20.11 13.45 -12.91
N SER A 207 -20.17 13.51 -11.58
CA SER A 207 -19.57 14.58 -10.78
C SER A 207 -18.04 14.63 -10.99
N PHE A 208 -17.36 13.49 -10.80
CA PHE A 208 -15.92 13.36 -10.96
C PHE A 208 -15.44 13.69 -12.37
N ALA A 209 -16.19 13.28 -13.39
CA ALA A 209 -15.83 13.52 -14.79
C ALA A 209 -15.89 15.01 -15.21
N THR A 210 -16.52 15.87 -14.42
CA THR A 210 -16.66 17.29 -14.75
C THR A 210 -15.29 17.96 -14.82
N GLY A 211 -14.91 18.41 -16.03
CA GLY A 211 -13.63 19.05 -16.28
C GLY A 211 -12.41 18.12 -16.25
N LYS A 212 -12.61 16.79 -16.31
CA LYS A 212 -11.53 15.79 -16.32
C LYS A 212 -11.37 15.11 -17.68
N GLY A 213 -10.14 14.72 -18.00
CA GLY A 213 -9.85 13.93 -19.18
C GLY A 213 -10.13 12.43 -18.97
N ALA A 214 -10.22 11.68 -20.07
CA ALA A 214 -10.45 10.23 -20.03
C ALA A 214 -9.40 9.47 -19.18
N ALA A 215 -8.15 9.94 -19.16
CA ALA A 215 -7.08 9.33 -18.35
C ALA A 215 -7.33 9.47 -16.84
N ASP A 216 -7.75 10.64 -16.37
CA ASP A 216 -8.07 10.89 -14.96
C ASP A 216 -9.27 10.05 -14.51
N ILE A 217 -10.32 10.02 -15.36
CA ILE A 217 -11.52 9.22 -15.12
C ILE A 217 -11.17 7.74 -15.07
N LYS A 218 -10.35 7.26 -16.02
CA LYS A 218 -9.87 5.88 -16.05
C LYS A 218 -9.12 5.54 -14.77
N GLN A 219 -8.18 6.39 -14.34
CA GLN A 219 -7.40 6.14 -13.14
C GLN A 219 -8.26 6.07 -11.89
N GLU A 220 -9.24 6.97 -11.75
CA GLU A 220 -10.17 6.95 -10.62
C GLU A 220 -11.05 5.71 -10.62
N MET A 221 -11.70 5.42 -11.74
CA MET A 221 -12.57 4.25 -11.87
C MET A 221 -11.79 2.95 -11.67
N TYR A 222 -10.54 2.87 -12.15
CA TYR A 222 -9.66 1.74 -11.88
C TYR A 222 -9.41 1.59 -10.37
N GLY A 223 -9.06 2.68 -9.68
CA GLY A 223 -8.88 2.67 -8.22
C GLY A 223 -10.12 2.17 -7.47
N VAL A 224 -11.30 2.69 -7.80
CA VAL A 224 -12.56 2.25 -7.19
C VAL A 224 -12.84 0.77 -7.50
N MET A 225 -12.59 0.30 -8.73
CA MET A 225 -12.75 -1.13 -9.06
C MET A 225 -11.84 -2.03 -8.21
N VAL A 226 -10.58 -1.65 -8.00
CA VAL A 226 -9.64 -2.40 -7.12
C VAL A 226 -10.13 -2.43 -5.68
N HIS A 227 -10.66 -1.32 -5.18
CA HIS A 227 -11.21 -1.28 -3.82
C HIS A 227 -12.44 -2.19 -3.70
N GLU A 228 -13.44 -2.05 -4.57
CA GLU A 228 -14.70 -2.78 -4.46
C GLU A 228 -14.60 -4.27 -4.80
N ILE A 229 -13.75 -4.66 -5.75
CA ILE A 229 -13.55 -6.07 -6.10
C ILE A 229 -12.86 -6.82 -4.96
N ASN A 230 -11.95 -6.15 -4.24
CA ASN A 230 -11.32 -6.72 -3.06
C ASN A 230 -12.36 -7.18 -2.01
N HIS A 231 -13.38 -6.37 -1.75
CA HIS A 231 -14.50 -6.74 -0.88
C HIS A 231 -15.22 -8.04 -1.29
N LEU A 232 -15.24 -8.40 -2.58
CA LEU A 232 -15.86 -9.65 -3.04
C LEU A 232 -15.06 -10.90 -2.63
N TYR A 233 -13.76 -10.75 -2.39
CA TYR A 233 -12.84 -11.84 -2.08
C TYR A 233 -12.38 -11.89 -0.63
N GLN A 234 -12.21 -10.73 0.01
CA GLN A 234 -11.60 -10.67 1.33
C GLN A 234 -12.43 -11.40 2.40
N ASN A 235 -11.75 -11.79 3.46
CA ASN A 235 -12.42 -12.13 4.70
C ASN A 235 -12.70 -10.87 5.50
N PHE A 236 -13.76 -10.93 6.29
CA PHE A 236 -14.21 -9.81 7.11
C PHE A 236 -13.99 -10.10 8.59
N TRP A 237 -13.57 -9.06 9.31
CA TRP A 237 -13.52 -9.09 10.77
C TRP A 237 -14.95 -9.06 11.32
N LYS A 238 -15.27 -10.02 12.19
CA LYS A 238 -16.60 -10.14 12.80
C LYS A 238 -16.82 -9.15 13.95
N ASP A 239 -15.74 -8.63 14.52
CA ASP A 239 -15.77 -7.60 15.54
C ASP A 239 -15.74 -6.22 14.88
N GLY A 240 -16.78 -5.42 15.17
CA GLY A 240 -16.95 -4.06 14.67
C GLY A 240 -15.74 -3.14 14.90
N LYS A 241 -14.93 -3.40 15.93
CA LYS A 241 -13.70 -2.65 16.21
C LYS A 241 -12.69 -2.70 15.06
N TYR A 242 -12.61 -3.84 14.35
CA TYR A 242 -11.59 -4.09 13.33
C TYR A 242 -12.14 -3.96 11.90
N THR A 243 -13.38 -3.50 11.72
CA THR A 243 -13.91 -3.17 10.39
C THR A 243 -13.02 -2.18 9.62
N PRO A 244 -12.30 -1.21 10.25
CA PRO A 244 -11.38 -0.35 9.51
C PRO A 244 -10.23 -1.11 8.82
N LEU A 245 -9.85 -2.31 9.29
CA LEU A 245 -8.87 -3.15 8.61
C LEU A 245 -9.41 -3.71 7.28
N SER A 246 -10.74 -3.85 7.15
CA SER A 246 -11.38 -4.33 5.91
C SER A 246 -11.23 -3.33 4.78
N GLU A 247 -11.54 -2.06 5.05
CA GLU A 247 -11.36 -0.93 4.13
C GLU A 247 -9.87 -0.69 3.87
N GLY A 248 -9.05 -0.74 4.92
CA GLY A 248 -7.61 -0.59 4.79
C GLY A 248 -6.96 -1.68 3.94
N LEU A 249 -7.45 -2.93 3.99
CA LEU A 249 -6.94 -4.02 3.15
C LEU A 249 -7.21 -3.75 1.66
N CYS A 250 -8.37 -3.21 1.33
CA CYS A 250 -8.71 -2.74 -0.01
C CYS A 250 -7.74 -1.67 -0.48
N ASP A 251 -7.52 -0.67 0.38
CA ASP A 251 -6.68 0.47 0.07
C ASP A 251 -5.19 0.12 0.02
N ALA A 252 -4.75 -0.91 0.75
CA ALA A 252 -3.38 -1.41 0.67
C ALA A 252 -3.09 -2.00 -0.72
N ILE A 253 -4.03 -2.79 -1.25
CA ILE A 253 -3.90 -3.37 -2.59
C ILE A 253 -4.00 -2.27 -3.67
N ARG A 254 -4.93 -1.31 -3.51
CA ARG A 254 -5.02 -0.14 -4.40
C ARG A 254 -3.75 0.72 -4.35
N ALA A 255 -3.17 0.94 -3.17
CA ALA A 255 -1.92 1.67 -3.00
C ALA A 255 -0.75 0.93 -3.65
N ARG A 256 -0.66 -0.40 -3.50
CA ARG A 256 0.36 -1.23 -4.15
C ARG A 256 0.29 -1.11 -5.68
N ALA A 257 -0.92 -1.03 -6.24
CA ALA A 257 -1.13 -0.81 -7.67
C ALA A 257 -0.77 0.62 -8.15
N GLY A 258 -0.35 1.52 -7.25
CA GLY A 258 -0.01 2.90 -7.59
C GLY A 258 -1.23 3.78 -7.89
N LEU A 259 -2.42 3.36 -7.45
CA LEU A 259 -3.71 4.01 -7.77
C LEU A 259 -4.22 4.96 -6.69
N TYR A 260 -3.34 5.35 -5.77
CA TYR A 260 -3.56 6.50 -4.87
C TYR A 260 -2.66 7.67 -5.25
N PRO A 261 -3.15 8.91 -5.10
CA PRO A 261 -2.30 10.08 -5.21
C PRO A 261 -1.34 10.09 -4.00
N LYS A 262 -0.05 10.35 -4.27
CA LYS A 262 1.02 10.26 -3.25
C LYS A 262 0.79 11.16 -2.03
N ASN A 263 0.01 12.24 -2.17
CA ASN A 263 -0.31 13.19 -1.10
C ASN A 263 -1.33 12.68 -0.05
N ARG A 264 -1.90 11.48 -0.25
CA ARG A 264 -2.75 10.82 0.75
C ARG A 264 -1.99 10.01 1.79
N LYS A 265 -0.71 9.70 1.52
CA LYS A 265 0.17 9.15 2.54
C LYS A 265 0.50 10.29 3.52
N GLN A 266 -0.05 10.23 4.73
CA GLN A 266 0.07 11.32 5.72
C GLN A 266 0.52 10.81 7.08
N LYS A 267 1.32 11.63 7.77
CA LYS A 267 1.72 11.43 9.16
C LYS A 267 0.54 11.75 10.10
N GLY A 268 0.47 11.05 11.23
CA GLY A 268 -0.59 11.11 12.23
C GLY A 268 -1.67 10.04 12.03
N GLY A 269 -2.74 10.14 12.84
CA GLY A 269 -3.88 9.23 12.81
C GLY A 269 -3.69 7.96 13.64
N ASN A 270 -4.45 6.92 13.28
CA ASN A 270 -4.43 5.62 13.93
C ASN A 270 -4.52 4.50 12.88
N TYR A 271 -3.96 3.32 13.19
CA TYR A 271 -3.99 2.17 12.28
C TYR A 271 -5.40 1.63 12.00
N LEU A 272 -6.40 1.97 12.82
CA LEU A 272 -7.83 1.73 12.59
C LEU A 272 -8.54 2.98 12.03
N GLY A 273 -7.80 3.88 11.39
CA GLY A 273 -8.33 5.07 10.71
C GLY A 273 -9.13 4.77 9.44
N SER A 274 -9.17 3.51 9.01
CA SER A 274 -9.78 3.04 7.77
C SER A 274 -9.06 3.56 6.51
N TYR A 275 -9.56 3.14 5.35
CA TYR A 275 -9.18 3.64 4.03
C TYR A 275 -7.66 3.87 3.88
N THR A 276 -7.25 5.03 3.35
CA THR A 276 -5.87 5.31 2.97
C THR A 276 -4.90 5.28 4.15
N THR A 277 -5.35 5.70 5.34
CA THR A 277 -4.50 5.72 6.53
C THR A 277 -4.11 4.30 6.93
N THR A 278 -5.11 3.41 7.03
CA THR A 278 -4.87 2.00 7.32
C THR A 278 -4.20 1.29 6.14
N GLY A 279 -4.58 1.61 4.91
CA GLY A 279 -4.06 0.98 3.69
C GLY A 279 -2.57 1.23 3.47
N TYR A 280 -2.10 2.47 3.65
CA TYR A 280 -0.65 2.72 3.58
C TYR A 280 0.13 2.07 4.71
N PHE A 281 -0.47 1.90 5.90
CA PHE A 281 0.16 1.18 6.99
C PHE A 281 0.26 -0.32 6.69
N ILE A 282 -0.81 -0.95 6.19
CA ILE A 282 -0.78 -2.36 5.76
C ILE A 282 0.24 -2.55 4.64
N LEU A 283 0.30 -1.64 3.65
CA LEU A 283 1.30 -1.70 2.58
C LEU A 283 2.74 -1.61 3.12
N TYR A 284 3.00 -0.68 4.04
CA TYR A 284 4.30 -0.56 4.71
C TYR A 284 4.70 -1.85 5.44
N LEU A 285 3.74 -2.54 6.07
CA LEU A 285 4.02 -3.81 6.73
C LEU A 285 4.28 -4.93 5.72
N ASP A 286 3.54 -4.96 4.61
CA ASP A 286 3.75 -5.97 3.57
C ASP A 286 5.09 -5.85 2.86
N GLU A 287 5.60 -4.63 2.69
CA GLU A 287 6.96 -4.40 2.18
C GLU A 287 8.06 -4.95 3.12
N LYS A 288 7.76 -5.15 4.40
CA LYS A 288 8.72 -5.57 5.44
C LYS A 288 8.57 -7.01 5.88
N TYR A 289 7.34 -7.53 5.83
CA TYR A 289 6.98 -8.83 6.36
C TYR A 289 6.41 -9.68 5.22
N PRO A 290 7.07 -10.79 4.85
CA PRO A 290 6.62 -11.62 3.73
C PRO A 290 5.18 -12.10 3.88
N ASP A 291 4.42 -11.99 2.79
CA ASP A 291 3.03 -12.42 2.69
C ASP A 291 2.08 -11.75 3.71
N PHE A 292 2.39 -10.52 4.16
CA PHE A 292 1.60 -9.87 5.20
C PHE A 292 0.13 -9.72 4.82
N ILE A 293 -0.19 -9.26 3.61
CA ILE A 293 -1.58 -9.12 3.13
C ILE A 293 -2.32 -10.46 3.16
N TYR A 294 -1.69 -11.53 2.68
CA TYR A 294 -2.26 -12.88 2.74
C TYR A 294 -2.53 -13.31 4.20
N LYS A 295 -1.54 -13.13 5.09
CA LYS A 295 -1.65 -13.50 6.51
C LYS A 295 -2.74 -12.68 7.23
N LEU A 296 -2.82 -11.38 6.95
CA LEU A 296 -3.83 -10.48 7.51
C LEU A 296 -5.24 -10.89 7.06
N ASN A 297 -5.44 -11.08 5.75
CA ASN A 297 -6.71 -11.55 5.19
C ASN A 297 -7.12 -12.91 5.78
N LYS A 298 -6.18 -13.84 5.95
CA LYS A 298 -6.45 -15.16 6.55
C LYS A 298 -6.85 -15.05 8.02
N ALA A 299 -6.18 -14.18 8.79
CA ALA A 299 -6.45 -13.97 10.20
C ALA A 299 -7.84 -13.38 10.48
N ALA A 300 -8.40 -12.60 9.55
CA ALA A 300 -9.72 -11.97 9.73
C ALA A 300 -10.86 -12.97 10.06
N LYS A 301 -10.81 -14.21 9.54
CA LYS A 301 -11.84 -15.24 9.81
C LYS A 301 -11.96 -15.58 11.31
N ASN A 302 -10.81 -15.58 12.01
CA ASN A 302 -10.64 -15.97 13.42
C ASN A 302 -9.65 -15.00 14.09
N TRP A 303 -10.02 -13.72 14.13
CA TRP A 303 -9.11 -12.66 14.56
C TRP A 303 -8.65 -12.81 16.01
N ASN A 304 -7.37 -12.51 16.24
CA ASN A 304 -6.76 -12.41 17.56
C ASN A 304 -5.67 -11.33 17.52
N ASP A 305 -5.64 -10.42 18.51
CA ASP A 305 -4.67 -9.32 18.55
C ASP A 305 -3.20 -9.77 18.64
N ASN A 306 -2.94 -11.02 19.08
CA ASN A 306 -1.60 -11.61 19.03
C ASN A 306 -1.08 -11.79 17.60
N PHE A 307 -1.94 -11.66 16.57
CA PHE A 307 -1.56 -11.68 15.16
C PHE A 307 -0.35 -10.78 14.87
N TRP A 308 -0.35 -9.56 15.40
CA TRP A 308 0.73 -8.59 15.17
C TRP A 308 2.07 -9.13 15.67
N GLN A 309 2.11 -9.57 16.93
CA GLN A 309 3.31 -10.11 17.56
C GLN A 309 3.76 -11.41 16.88
N GLN A 310 2.84 -12.31 16.55
CA GLN A 310 3.15 -13.59 15.89
C GLN A 310 3.67 -13.42 14.47
N THR A 311 3.17 -12.41 13.74
CA THR A 311 3.53 -12.18 12.33
C THR A 311 4.77 -11.32 12.19
N THR A 312 5.00 -10.37 13.10
CA THR A 312 6.02 -9.33 12.95
C THR A 312 7.08 -9.32 14.05
N GLY A 313 6.85 -10.03 15.16
CA GLY A 313 7.65 -9.94 16.38
C GLY A 313 7.43 -8.65 17.19
N LYS A 314 6.44 -7.81 16.83
CA LYS A 314 6.16 -6.52 17.49
C LYS A 314 4.67 -6.33 17.75
N SER A 315 4.36 -5.52 18.76
CA SER A 315 3.00 -5.03 19.00
C SER A 315 2.56 -4.05 17.90
N VAL A 316 1.26 -3.92 17.67
CA VAL A 316 0.72 -2.98 16.68
C VAL A 316 1.10 -1.53 16.97
N ASP A 317 1.24 -1.15 18.25
CA ASP A 317 1.63 0.21 18.65
C ASP A 317 3.09 0.52 18.30
N GLN A 318 3.98 -0.47 18.44
CA GLN A 318 5.37 -0.35 17.98
C GLN A 318 5.43 -0.23 16.46
N LEU A 319 4.70 -1.09 15.74
CA LEU A 319 4.63 -1.04 14.28
C LEU A 319 4.08 0.30 13.77
N TRP A 320 3.02 0.81 14.41
CA TRP A 320 2.45 2.11 14.08
C TRP A 320 3.44 3.23 14.33
N SER A 321 4.11 3.23 15.48
CA SER A 321 5.17 4.20 15.78
C SER A 321 6.29 4.19 14.74
N GLU A 322 6.73 3.00 14.31
CA GLU A 322 7.76 2.85 13.27
C GLU A 322 7.29 3.32 11.88
N TYR A 323 6.02 3.09 11.55
CA TYR A 323 5.41 3.62 10.33
C TYR A 323 5.37 5.15 10.37
N GLN A 324 4.95 5.73 11.49
CA GLN A 324 4.90 7.18 11.70
C GLN A 324 6.28 7.85 11.66
N ALA A 325 7.33 7.13 12.08
CA ALA A 325 8.72 7.57 11.98
C ALA A 325 9.31 7.44 10.56
N SER A 326 8.63 6.78 9.61
CA SER A 326 9.10 6.60 8.23
C SER A 326 8.72 7.73 7.26
N PHE A 327 8.03 8.76 7.75
CA PHE A 327 7.70 10.00 7.05
C PHE A 327 8.80 11.03 7.20
#